data_AF-A0A2N9LRB7-F1
#
_entry.id   AF-A0A2N9LRB7-F1
#
_cell.length_a   1.000
_cell.length_b   1.000
_cell.length_c   1.000
_cell.angle_alpha   90.00
_cell.angle_beta   90.00
_cell.angle_gamma   90.00
#
_symmetry.space_group_name_H-M   'P 1'
#
loop_
_entity.id
_entity.type
_entity.pdbx_description
1 polymer ?
#
loop_
_entity_poly.entity_id
_entity_poly.type
_entity_poly.pdbx_seq_one_letter_code
_entity_poly.pdbx_strand_id
1 'polypeptide(L)' 'MQRFMAELSMPVNKTDFERSWSVNPAIGSEPKVEFAFVGQTVSAIVHSDLAGPWPSASFRQAFSAAIRRLNRACNIRWL' A
#
# COMPACT_ATOMS: atom_id res chain seq x y z
N MET A 1 -3.21 -0.76 15.62
CA MET A 1 -3.61 -0.84 14.20
C MET A 1 -3.67 0.57 13.62
N GLN A 2 -3.12 0.77 12.43
CA GLN A 2 -3.11 2.07 11.73
C GLN A 2 -3.73 1.91 10.35
N ARG A 3 -4.59 2.85 9.95
CA ARG A 3 -5.29 2.79 8.66
C ARG A 3 -4.75 3.87 7.72
N PHE A 4 -4.50 3.49 6.47
CA PHE A 4 -4.24 4.40 5.37
C PHE A 4 -5.31 4.24 4.30
N MET A 5 -5.70 5.34 3.69
CA MET A 5 -6.64 5.33 2.58
C MET A 5 -6.10 6.15 1.42
N ALA A 6 -6.33 5.65 0.21
CA ALA A 6 -5.95 6.33 -1.01
C ALA A 6 -6.96 6.06 -2.12
N GLU A 7 -7.06 6.99 -3.05
CA GLU A 7 -7.76 6.82 -4.32
C GLU A 7 -6.74 6.69 -5.45
N LEU A 8 -7.01 5.78 -6.36
CA LEU A 8 -6.23 5.52 -7.55
C LEU A 8 -6.94 6.11 -8.76
N SER A 9 -6.20 6.70 -9.70
CA SER A 9 -6.81 7.19 -10.95
C SER A 9 -7.34 6.07 -11.84
N MET A 10 -6.91 4.82 -11.62
CA MET A 10 -7.35 3.64 -12.35
C MET A 10 -7.51 2.46 -11.38
N PRO A 11 -8.48 1.56 -11.62
CA PRO A 11 -8.60 0.35 -10.82
C PRO A 11 -7.35 -0.50 -10.96
N VAL A 12 -6.92 -1.10 -9.85
CA VAL A 12 -5.78 -2.02 -9.78
C VAL A 12 -6.26 -3.35 -9.23
N ASN A 13 -5.83 -4.45 -9.85
CA ASN A 13 -6.14 -5.78 -9.34
C ASN A 13 -5.44 -6.01 -7.99
N LYS A 14 -6.21 -6.37 -6.97
CA LYS A 14 -5.71 -6.60 -5.61
C LYS A 14 -4.62 -7.67 -5.58
N THR A 15 -4.82 -8.80 -6.26
CA THR A 15 -3.88 -9.93 -6.25
C THR A 15 -2.54 -9.54 -6.88
N ASP A 16 -2.57 -8.79 -7.99
CA ASP A 16 -1.35 -8.30 -8.62
C ASP A 16 -0.66 -7.24 -7.75
N PHE A 17 -1.43 -6.40 -7.05
CA PHE A 17 -0.89 -5.46 -6.07
C PHE A 17 -0.22 -6.17 -4.90
N GLU A 18 -0.86 -7.16 -4.29
CA GLU A 18 -0.30 -7.92 -3.17
C GLU A 18 0.97 -8.68 -3.59
N ARG A 19 1.02 -9.19 -4.83
CA ARG A 19 2.24 -9.77 -5.42
C ARG A 19 3.34 -8.71 -5.57
N SER A 20 3.02 -7.54 -6.14
CA SER A 20 3.96 -6.42 -6.33
C SER A 20 4.48 -5.86 -4.99
N TRP A 21 3.62 -5.83 -3.98
CA TRP A 21 3.92 -5.44 -2.60
C TRP A 21 4.90 -6.42 -1.97
N SER A 22 4.63 -7.73 -2.05
CA SER A 22 5.47 -8.78 -1.46
C SER A 22 6.87 -8.85 -2.06
N VAL A 23 7.04 -8.44 -3.31
CA VAL A 23 8.35 -8.39 -4.00
C VAL A 23 9.16 -7.16 -3.60
N ASN A 24 8.59 -6.20 -2.86
CA ASN A 24 9.29 -4.98 -2.49
C ASN A 24 10.39 -5.26 -1.44
N PRO A 25 11.69 -5.17 -1.79
CA PRO A 25 12.78 -5.47 -0.85
C PRO A 25 12.87 -4.46 0.30
N ALA A 26 12.17 -3.33 0.21
CA ALA A 26 12.03 -2.36 1.29
C ALA A 26 11.16 -2.87 2.47
N ILE A 27 10.36 -3.93 2.25
CA ILE A 27 9.39 -4.50 3.21
C ILE A 27 10.00 -5.73 3.91
N GLY A 28 11.33 -5.76 4.04
CA GLY A 28 12.06 -6.93 4.57
C GLY A 28 11.81 -7.26 6.04
N SER A 29 11.13 -6.38 6.79
CA SER A 29 10.85 -6.54 8.23
C SER A 29 9.61 -5.78 8.70
N GLU A 30 8.80 -5.31 7.77
CA GLU A 30 7.73 -4.35 8.04
C GLU A 30 6.44 -5.05 8.55
N PRO A 31 5.61 -4.33 9.33
CA PRO A 31 4.39 -4.87 9.93
C PRO A 31 3.43 -5.47 8.90
N LYS A 32 2.64 -6.48 9.32
CA LYS A 32 1.63 -7.12 8.46
C LYS A 32 0.63 -6.06 7.97
N VAL A 33 0.46 -5.96 6.65
CA VAL A 33 -0.52 -5.03 6.04
C VAL A 33 -1.61 -5.79 5.32
N GLU A 34 -2.86 -5.45 5.62
CA GLU A 34 -4.03 -5.97 4.93
C GLU A 34 -4.58 -4.91 3.99
N PHE A 35 -4.79 -5.27 2.72
CA PHE A 35 -5.32 -4.37 1.71
C PHE A 35 -6.74 -4.73 1.30
N ALA A 36 -7.59 -3.71 1.18
CA ALA A 36 -8.93 -3.79 0.63
C ALA A 36 -9.07 -2.78 -0.52
N PHE A 37 -9.42 -3.29 -1.70
CA PHE A 37 -9.65 -2.51 -2.92
C PHE A 37 -11.15 -2.52 -3.23
N VAL A 38 -11.73 -1.33 -3.37
CA VAL A 38 -13.13 -1.14 -3.77
C VAL A 38 -13.14 -0.13 -4.91
N GLY A 39 -13.21 -0.63 -6.15
CA GLY A 39 -13.06 0.19 -7.35
C GLY A 39 -11.69 0.86 -7.40
N GLN A 40 -11.67 2.19 -7.31
CA GLN A 40 -10.47 3.03 -7.27
C GLN A 40 -9.98 3.33 -5.85
N THR A 41 -10.75 2.97 -4.82
CA THR A 41 -10.36 3.23 -3.43
C THR A 41 -9.57 2.07 -2.87
N VAL A 42 -8.48 2.38 -2.19
CA VAL A 42 -7.65 1.43 -1.46
C VAL A 42 -7.66 1.80 0.02
N SER A 43 -7.85 0.79 0.85
CA SER A 43 -7.69 0.88 2.29
C SER A 43 -6.64 -0.12 2.73
N ALA A 44 -5.68 0.34 3.52
CA ALA A 44 -4.62 -0.47 4.07
C ALA A 44 -4.68 -0.43 5.59
N ILE A 45 -4.71 -1.60 6.22
CA ILE A 45 -4.66 -1.74 7.67
C ILE A 45 -3.30 -2.32 8.02
N VAL A 46 -2.51 -1.52 8.73
CA VAL A 46 -1.20 -1.91 9.25
C VAL A 46 -1.36 -2.49 10.66
N HIS A 47 -0.98 -3.75 10.80
CA HIS A 47 -0.87 -4.48 12.06
C HIS A 47 0.59 -4.43 12.51
N SER A 48 0.90 -3.48 13.39
CA SER A 48 2.21 -3.36 14.01
C SER A 48 2.14 -3.85 15.45
N ASP A 49 2.94 -4.86 15.78
CA ASP A 49 3.23 -5.31 17.16
C ASP A 49 4.41 -4.52 17.76
N LEU A 50 5.08 -3.69 16.96
CA LEU A 50 6.14 -2.80 17.41
C LEU A 50 5.56 -1.60 18.17
N ALA A 51 6.31 -1.08 19.13
CA ALA A 51 5.90 0.00 20.03
C ALA A 51 5.52 1.35 19.36
N GLY A 52 5.63 1.45 18.03
CA GLY A 52 5.33 2.67 17.27
C GLY A 52 4.55 2.44 15.97
N PRO A 53 3.80 3.46 15.51
CA PRO A 53 3.13 3.43 14.21
C PRO A 53 4.14 3.40 13.06
N TRP A 54 3.76 2.84 11.92
CA TRP A 54 4.60 2.91 10.72
C TRP A 54 4.64 4.38 10.26
N PRO A 55 5.84 4.98 10.08
CA PRO A 55 5.96 6.30 9.47
C PRO A 55 5.17 6.41 8.17
N SER A 56 4.24 7.37 8.11
CA SER A 56 3.36 7.54 6.95
C SER A 56 4.13 7.79 5.66
N ALA A 57 5.27 8.49 5.70
CA ALA A 57 6.11 8.73 4.54
C ALA A 57 6.65 7.41 3.95
N SER A 58 7.17 6.52 4.80
CA SER A 58 7.70 5.22 4.40
C SER A 58 6.59 4.34 3.81
N PHE A 59 5.44 4.26 4.47
CA PHE A 59 4.29 3.52 3.96
C PHE A 59 3.85 4.05 2.57
N ARG A 60 3.68 5.36 2.44
CA ARG A 60 3.26 5.99 1.17
C ARG A 60 4.27 5.75 0.06
N GLN A 61 5.56 5.75 0.37
CA GLN A 61 6.62 5.45 -0.60
C GLN A 61 6.58 3.99 -1.04
N ALA A 62 6.50 3.04 -0.10
CA ALA A 62 6.39 1.61 -0.39
C ALA A 62 5.14 1.30 -1.23
N PHE A 63 4.01 1.90 -0.86
CA PHE A 63 2.74 1.74 -1.58
C PHE A 63 2.83 2.29 -3.00
N SER A 64 3.39 3.50 -3.14
CA SER A 64 3.58 4.12 -4.46
C SER A 64 4.51 3.30 -5.35
N ALA A 65 5.57 2.72 -4.78
CA ALA A 65 6.46 1.82 -5.52
C ALA A 65 5.73 0.56 -6.01
N ALA A 66 4.90 -0.06 -5.16
CA ALA A 66 4.12 -1.24 -5.53
C ALA A 66 3.09 -0.94 -6.65
N ILE A 67 2.38 0.19 -6.58
CA ILE A 67 1.46 0.63 -7.64
C ILE A 67 2.22 0.92 -8.94
N ARG A 68 3.35 1.65 -8.88
CA ARG A 68 4.12 2.03 -10.08
C ARG A 68 4.73 0.84 -10.81
N ARG A 69 4.97 -0.29 -10.15
CA ARG A 69 5.40 -1.55 -10.81
C ARG A 69 4.29 -2.16 -11.66
N LEU A 70 3.03 -1.96 -11.28
CA LEU A 70 1.87 -2.44 -12.04
C LEU A 70 1.47 -1.45 -13.13
N ASN A 71 1.39 -0.17 -12.77
CA ASN A 71 1.00 0.89 -13.68
C ASN A 71 1.70 2.20 -13.30
N ARG A 72 2.68 2.58 -14.13
CA ARG A 72 3.46 3.81 -13.94
C ARG A 72 2.64 5.09 -14.10
N ALA A 73 1.51 5.02 -14.80
CA ALA A 73 0.61 6.15 -15.03
C ALA A 73 -0.51 6.26 -13.98
N CYS A 74 -0.59 5.32 -13.04
CA CYS A 74 -1.59 5.35 -11.98
C CYS A 74 -1.22 6.41 -10.93
N ASN A 75 -2.06 7.44 -10.80
CA ASN A 75 -1.91 8.48 -9.79
C ASN A 75 -2.55 8.02 -8.48
N ILE A 76 -1.95 8.43 -7.35
CA ILE A 76 -2.38 8.06 -6.00
C ILE A 76 -2.72 9.35 -5.25
N ARG A 77 -3.96 9.48 -4.79
CA ARG A 77 -4.42 10.56 -3.92
C ARG A 77 -4.64 10.02 -2.51
N TRP A 78 -3.84 10.47 -1.55
CA TRP A 78 -3.98 10.07 -0.15
C TRP A 78 -5.16 10.82 0.51
N LEU A 79 -5.95 10.09 1.30
CA LEU A 79 -7.08 10.60 2.09
C LEU A 79 -6.69 10.79 3.56
#